data_AF-A0A936WQQ3-F1
#
_entry.id   AF-A0A936WQQ3-F1
#
_cell.length_a   1.000
_cell.length_b   1.000
_cell.length_c   1.000
_cell.angle_alpha   90.00
_cell.angle_beta   90.00
_cell.angle_gamma   90.00
#
_symmetry.space_group_name_H-M   'P 1'
#
loop_
_entity.id
_entity.type
_entity.pdbx_description
1 polymer ?
#
loop_
_entity_poly.entity_id
_entity_poly.type
_entity_poly.pdbx_seq_one_letter_code
_entity_poly.pdbx_strand_id
1 'polypeptide(L)'
;MAPNPEPVIVGPNFGCGGVPVVLTTEEPYASYAWSDRSENPSISVGIGTYTVTVTTTDGCTGMSDPSSVVVASSPVASLQHQPDLRSP
;
A
#
# COMPACT_ATOMS: atom_id res chain seq x y z
N MET A 1 -11.64 -24.76 -18.73
CA MET A 1 -10.92 -24.18 -17.58
C MET A 1 -11.07 -22.69 -17.68
N ALA A 2 -11.62 -22.03 -16.66
CA ALA A 2 -11.61 -20.57 -16.59
C ALA A 2 -10.16 -20.10 -16.36
N PRO A 3 -9.75 -18.96 -16.93
CA PRO A 3 -8.46 -18.37 -16.58
C PRO A 3 -8.44 -18.02 -15.08
N ASN A 4 -7.29 -18.22 -14.42
CA ASN A 4 -7.12 -17.77 -13.05
C ASN A 4 -7.28 -16.24 -12.98
N PRO A 5 -7.90 -15.70 -11.92
CA PRO A 5 -8.00 -14.25 -11.76
C PRO A 5 -6.60 -13.63 -11.60
N GLU A 6 -6.39 -12.45 -12.19
CA GLU A 6 -5.23 -11.58 -11.91
C GLU A 6 -5.71 -10.38 -11.10
N PRO A 7 -5.75 -10.46 -9.76
CA PRO A 7 -6.18 -9.34 -8.95
C PRO A 7 -5.17 -8.19 -9.03
N VAL A 8 -5.67 -6.98 -9.25
CA VAL A 8 -4.87 -5.75 -9.23
C VAL A 8 -5.11 -5.03 -7.90
N ILE A 9 -4.04 -4.73 -7.17
CA ILE A 9 -4.12 -3.90 -5.96
C ILE A 9 -4.19 -2.43 -6.39
N VAL A 10 -5.17 -1.70 -5.86
CA VAL A 10 -5.35 -0.27 -6.05
C VAL A 10 -5.37 0.46 -4.70
N GLY A 11 -4.81 1.67 -4.68
CA GLY A 11 -4.73 2.49 -3.48
C GLY A 11 -3.58 3.49 -3.54
N PRO A 12 -3.45 4.38 -2.53
CA PRO A 12 -2.33 5.29 -2.43
C PRO A 12 -1.06 4.47 -2.18
N ASN A 13 -0.06 4.62 -3.05
CA ASN A 13 1.28 4.07 -2.83
C ASN A 13 2.16 4.99 -1.99
N PHE A 14 1.65 6.18 -1.62
CA PHE A 14 2.37 7.20 -0.89
C PHE A 14 1.57 7.71 0.33
N GLY A 15 2.13 7.55 1.53
CA GLY A 15 1.61 8.12 2.77
C GLY A 15 2.41 9.34 3.23
N CYS A 16 1.75 10.40 3.68
CA CYS A 16 2.38 11.56 4.31
C CYS A 16 2.33 11.45 5.84
N GLY A 17 3.46 11.68 6.52
CA GLY A 17 3.47 11.92 7.97
C GLY A 17 3.12 10.71 8.84
N GLY A 18 3.39 9.49 8.37
CA GLY A 18 3.12 8.27 9.13
C GLY A 18 1.66 7.79 9.07
N VAL A 19 0.82 8.41 8.24
CA VAL A 19 -0.58 7.98 8.05
C VAL A 19 -0.60 6.69 7.21
N PRO A 20 -1.32 5.64 7.64
CA PRO A 20 -1.47 4.43 6.85
C PRO A 20 -2.28 4.71 5.59
N VAL A 21 -1.97 3.98 4.51
CA VAL A 21 -2.71 4.02 3.25
C VAL A 21 -3.72 2.89 3.22
N VAL A 22 -4.82 3.08 2.50
CA VAL A 22 -5.82 2.04 2.29
C VAL A 22 -5.57 1.37 0.95
N LEU A 23 -5.26 0.08 0.97
CA LEU A 23 -5.16 -0.76 -0.22
C LEU A 23 -6.43 -1.60 -0.37
N THR A 24 -6.88 -1.78 -1.60
CA THR A 24 -8.03 -2.61 -1.99
C THR A 24 -7.72 -3.30 -3.31
N THR A 25 -8.57 -4.22 -3.76
CA THR A 25 -8.52 -4.75 -5.12
C THR A 25 -9.37 -3.92 -6.08
N GLU A 26 -9.04 -3.93 -7.37
CA GLU A 26 -9.82 -3.27 -8.43
C GLU A 26 -11.25 -3.84 -8.53
N GLU A 27 -11.38 -5.15 -8.37
CA GLU A 27 -12.66 -5.87 -8.39
C GLU A 27 -12.92 -6.59 -7.06
N PRO A 28 -14.20 -6.81 -6.69
CA PRO A 28 -14.54 -7.61 -5.53
C PRO A 28 -14.42 -9.11 -5.81
N TYR A 29 -13.86 -9.85 -4.87
CA TYR A 29 -13.72 -11.30 -4.87
C TYR A 29 -14.50 -11.96 -3.73
N ALA A 30 -14.68 -13.28 -3.81
CA ALA A 30 -15.41 -14.05 -2.80
C ALA A 30 -14.61 -14.21 -1.50
N SER A 31 -13.28 -14.26 -1.58
CA SER A 31 -12.40 -14.32 -0.41
C SER A 31 -11.06 -13.66 -0.70
N TYR A 32 -10.41 -13.16 0.35
CA TYR A 32 -9.13 -12.46 0.29
C TYR A 32 -8.16 -13.05 1.31
N ALA A 33 -6.88 -13.06 0.96
CA ALA A 33 -5.78 -13.38 1.86
C ALA A 33 -4.65 -12.40 1.59
N TRP A 34 -4.55 -11.37 2.41
CA TRP A 34 -3.51 -10.36 2.32
C TRP A 34 -2.23 -10.81 3.01
N SER A 35 -1.09 -10.27 2.58
CA SER A 35 0.21 -10.50 3.23
C SER A 35 0.26 -10.10 4.72
N ASP A 36 -0.62 -9.21 5.20
CA ASP A 36 -0.75 -8.86 6.63
C ASP A 36 -1.58 -9.87 7.44
N ARG A 37 -2.12 -10.90 6.78
CA ARG A 37 -3.08 -11.90 7.30
C ARG A 37 -4.52 -11.39 7.45
N SER A 38 -4.87 -10.24 6.90
CA SER A 38 -6.27 -9.85 6.75
C SER A 38 -6.98 -10.66 5.67
N GLU A 39 -8.27 -10.90 5.90
CA GLU A 39 -9.21 -11.48 4.93
C GLU A 39 -10.25 -10.46 4.47
N ASN A 40 -10.06 -9.18 4.84
CA ASN A 40 -10.96 -8.10 4.46
C ASN A 40 -10.74 -7.71 2.99
N PRO A 41 -11.75 -7.13 2.31
CA PRO A 41 -11.59 -6.63 0.95
C PRO A 41 -10.61 -5.44 0.84
N SER A 42 -10.33 -4.77 1.95
CA SER A 42 -9.37 -3.68 2.05
C SER A 42 -8.56 -3.75 3.33
N ILE A 43 -7.33 -3.25 3.27
CA ILE A 43 -6.39 -3.19 4.40
C ILE A 43 -5.85 -1.78 4.59
N SER A 44 -5.59 -1.40 5.83
CA SER A 44 -4.96 -0.12 6.18
C SER A 44 -3.54 -0.39 6.64
N VAL A 45 -2.56 0.06 5.85
CA VAL A 45 -1.17 -0.38 5.97
C VAL A 45 -0.15 0.76 5.88
N GLY A 46 1.00 0.56 6.51
CA GLY A 46 2.12 1.51 6.48
C GLY A 46 3.10 1.23 5.35
N ILE A 47 4.34 1.68 5.54
CA ILE A 47 5.45 1.39 4.62
C ILE A 47 5.69 -0.12 4.53
N GLY A 48 5.74 -0.64 3.31
CA GLY A 48 5.88 -2.08 3.09
C GLY A 48 5.52 -2.49 1.66
N THR A 49 5.64 -3.78 1.39
CA THR A 49 5.21 -4.38 0.13
C THR A 49 4.09 -5.36 0.44
N TYR A 50 2.97 -5.24 -0.29
CA TYR A 50 1.75 -6.00 -0.04
C TYR A 50 1.34 -6.79 -1.28
N THR A 51 0.91 -8.02 -1.04
CA THR A 51 0.29 -8.90 -2.04
C THR A 51 -1.05 -9.38 -1.50
N VAL A 52 -1.97 -9.71 -2.42
CA VAL A 52 -3.25 -10.35 -2.08
C VAL A 52 -3.45 -11.59 -2.93
N THR A 53 -3.86 -12.66 -2.27
CA THR A 53 -4.40 -13.85 -2.93
C THR A 53 -5.91 -13.79 -2.81
N VAL A 54 -6.62 -13.91 -3.93
CA VAL A 54 -8.09 -13.87 -3.97
C VAL A 54 -8.65 -15.17 -4.50
N THR A 55 -9.90 -15.45 -4.13
CA THR A 55 -10.66 -16.58 -4.65
C THR A 55 -11.96 -16.07 -5.28
N THR A 56 -12.27 -16.49 -6.50
CA THR A 56 -13.55 -16.20 -7.16
C THR A 56 -14.67 -17.07 -6.62
N THR A 57 -15.92 -16.71 -6.92
CA THR A 57 -17.11 -17.53 -6.62
C THR A 57 -17.06 -18.92 -7.26
N ASP A 58 -16.35 -19.04 -8.39
CA ASP A 58 -16.14 -20.29 -9.13
C ASP A 58 -15.02 -21.16 -8.50
N GLY A 59 -14.36 -20.69 -7.43
CA GLY A 59 -13.30 -21.40 -6.73
C GLY A 59 -11.91 -21.26 -7.37
N CYS A 60 -11.74 -20.38 -8.35
CA CYS A 60 -10.42 -20.10 -8.92
C CYS A 60 -9.64 -19.15 -8.00
N THR A 61 -8.35 -19.45 -7.79
CA THR A 61 -7.46 -18.62 -6.98
C THR A 61 -6.48 -17.85 -7.85
N GLY A 62 -6.13 -16.64 -7.44
CA GLY A 62 -5.13 -15.83 -8.12
C GLY A 62 -4.39 -14.92 -7.15
N MET A 63 -3.17 -14.53 -7.51
CA MET A 63 -2.31 -13.70 -6.68
C MET A 63 -1.96 -12.42 -7.44
N SER A 64 -1.97 -11.29 -6.74
CA SER A 64 -1.63 -10.00 -7.31
C SER A 64 -0.13 -9.84 -7.47
N ASP A 65 0.28 -8.93 -8.36
CA ASP A 65 1.61 -8.36 -8.33
C ASP A 65 1.87 -7.64 -6.99
N PRO A 66 3.15 -7.56 -6.54
CA PRO A 66 3.51 -6.87 -5.32
C PRO A 66 3.33 -5.36 -5.44
N SER A 67 2.53 -4.77 -4.54
CA SER A 67 2.35 -3.32 -4.44
C SER A 67 3.21 -2.73 -3.33
N SER A 68 4.04 -1.74 -3.69
CA SER A 68 4.93 -1.06 -2.74
C SER A 68 4.29 0.22 -2.22
N VAL A 69 4.16 0.32 -0.90
CA VAL A 69 3.75 1.51 -0.18
C VAL A 69 4.99 2.17 0.41
N VAL A 70 5.21 3.44 0.07
CA VAL A 70 6.27 4.26 0.65
C VAL A 70 5.65 5.36 1.50
N VAL A 71 6.12 5.50 2.74
CA VAL A 71 5.68 6.57 3.64
C VAL A 71 6.86 7.52 3.76
N ALA A 72 6.70 8.76 3.31
CA ALA A 72 7.73 9.76 3.56
C ALA A 72 7.76 10.03 5.07
N SER A 73 8.95 9.86 5.68
CA SER A 73 9.26 10.59 6.89
C SER A 73 9.09 12.08 6.55
N SER A 74 8.33 12.79 7.38
CA SER A 74 8.07 14.21 7.21
C SER A 74 9.37 14.94 6.83
N PRO A 75 9.33 15.91 5.90
CA PRO A 75 10.51 16.71 5.62
C PRO A 75 10.94 17.35 6.94
N VAL A 76 12.12 16.99 7.43
CA VAL A 76 12.74 17.77 8.50
C VAL A 76 13.01 19.13 7.91
N ALA A 77 12.14 20.10 8.22
CA ALA A 77 12.42 21.50 7.95
C ALA A 77 13.58 21.91 8.86
N SER A 78 14.81 21.62 8.43
CA SER A 78 15.99 22.19 9.04
C SER A 78 16.01 23.67 8.69
N LEU A 79 15.40 24.48 9.55
CA LEU A 79 15.71 25.90 9.62
C LEU A 79 17.18 26.00 10.06
N GLN A 80 18.10 25.92 9.11
CA GLN A 80 19.46 26.38 9.34
C GLN A 80 19.33 27.87 9.63
N HIS A 81 19.32 28.23 10.91
CA HIS A 81 19.78 29.55 11.32
C HIS A 81 21.19 29.66 10.74
N GLN A 82 21.32 30.28 9.59
CA GLN A 82 22.57 30.91 9.22
C GLN A 82 22.56 32.22 10.01
N PRO A 83 23.23 32.32 11.17
CA PRO A 83 23.51 33.64 11.71
C PRO A 83 24.29 34.36 10.62
N ASP A 84 23.69 35.41 10.07
CA ASP A 84 24.30 36.28 9.09
C ASP A 84 25.65 36.74 9.67
N LEU A 85 26.74 36.15 9.19
CA LEU A 85 28.11 36.59 9.44
C LEU A 85 28.29 37.88 8.65
N ARG A 86 27.72 38.98 9.16
CA ARG A 86 28.15 40.34 8.81
C ARG A 86 28.78 40.96 10.04
N SER A 87 30.08 40.71 10.13
CA SER A 87 31.05 41.54 10.83
C SER A 87 32.16 41.84 9.81
N PRO A 88 32.91 42.94 9.88
CA PRO A 88 32.80 44.15 10.72
C PRO A 88 32.22 45.38 9.99
#